data_AF-A0A931BT95-F1
#
_entry.id   AF-A0A931BT95-F1
#
_cell.length_a   1.000
_cell.length_b   1.000
_cell.length_c   1.000
_cell.angle_alpha   90.00
_cell.angle_beta   90.00
_cell.angle_gamma   90.00
#
_symmetry.space_group_name_H-M   'P 1'
#
loop_
_entity.id
_entity.type
_entity.pdbx_description
1 polymer ?
#
loop_
_entity_poly.entity_id
_entity_poly.type
_entity_poly.pdbx_seq_one_letter_code
_entity_poly.pdbx_strand_id
1 'polypeptide(L)'
;MSGLIAGATGIFWNSPAPMPAEVSVQDAARLEAQMSGLTIRLLPVDLSTSAAQSAAVRLIPAPEIQARKWVIDALAGRQNLGRIVVWDNVRQDGDVVSIASAGLSTTITLTNAPQSIIMPYPKGGMLAVTGVHDGGGGITVALELATGPLPLPPMKEGETRLLPLF
;
A
#
# COMPACT_ATOMS: atom_id res chain seq x y z
N MET A 1 -60.24 -36.66 -31.48
CA MET A 1 -59.72 -36.60 -30.09
C MET A 1 -58.28 -36.12 -30.22
N SER A 2 -58.02 -34.81 -30.26
CA SER A 2 -57.93 -33.85 -29.13
C SER A 2 -56.65 -34.02 -28.29
N GLY A 3 -55.80 -32.98 -28.29
CA GLY A 3 -54.72 -32.67 -27.33
C GLY A 3 -53.31 -32.60 -27.97
N LEU A 4 -52.74 -31.44 -28.36
CA LEU A 4 -51.99 -30.40 -27.59
C LEU A 4 -50.69 -30.92 -26.91
N ILE A 5 -49.51 -30.26 -26.82
CA ILE A 5 -48.84 -29.04 -27.34
C ILE A 5 -47.33 -29.11 -26.93
N ALA A 6 -46.44 -28.59 -27.80
CA ALA A 6 -45.17 -27.84 -27.63
C ALA A 6 -43.97 -28.24 -26.72
N GLY A 7 -42.78 -27.79 -27.20
CA GLY A 7 -41.65 -27.28 -26.38
C GLY A 7 -40.28 -27.82 -26.84
N ALA A 8 -39.61 -27.24 -27.84
CA ALA A 8 -38.67 -26.12 -27.75
C ALA A 8 -37.21 -26.50 -27.37
N THR A 9 -36.32 -26.08 -28.27
CA THR A 9 -34.84 -26.07 -28.37
C THR A 9 -34.02 -25.61 -27.14
N GLY A 10 -32.79 -26.11 -27.00
CA GLY A 10 -31.66 -25.45 -26.28
C GLY A 10 -30.33 -26.02 -26.78
N ILE A 11 -29.57 -25.34 -27.65
CA ILE A 11 -28.53 -24.30 -27.43
C ILE A 11 -27.34 -24.78 -26.56
N PHE A 12 -26.20 -24.96 -27.24
CA PHE A 12 -24.86 -25.21 -26.69
C PHE A 12 -24.37 -23.99 -25.89
N TRP A 13 -23.92 -24.19 -24.65
CA TRP A 13 -23.26 -23.15 -23.86
C TRP A 13 -21.74 -23.35 -23.88
N ASN A 14 -21.05 -22.35 -24.42
CA ASN A 14 -19.62 -22.13 -24.34
C ASN A 14 -19.33 -21.44 -22.99
N SER A 15 -18.64 -22.11 -22.07
CA SER A 15 -18.25 -21.51 -20.78
C SER A 15 -17.07 -20.56 -20.97
N PRO A 16 -17.17 -19.26 -20.61
CA PRO A 16 -16.00 -18.41 -20.51
C PRO A 16 -15.16 -18.82 -19.28
N ALA A 17 -13.83 -18.73 -19.41
CA ALA A 17 -12.89 -18.97 -18.31
C ALA A 17 -13.21 -18.06 -17.10
N PRO A 18 -13.03 -18.54 -15.86
CA PRO A 18 -13.26 -17.72 -14.67
C PRO A 18 -12.27 -16.54 -14.67
N MET A 19 -12.79 -15.31 -14.65
CA MET A 19 -11.99 -14.13 -14.36
C MET A 19 -11.43 -14.22 -12.93
N PRO A 20 -10.24 -13.65 -12.64
CA PRO A 20 -9.76 -13.55 -11.27
C PRO A 20 -10.79 -12.76 -10.44
N ALA A 21 -11.19 -13.34 -9.32
CA ALA A 21 -12.26 -12.83 -8.47
C ALA A 21 -11.98 -11.37 -8.07
N GLU A 22 -12.92 -10.48 -8.39
CA GLU A 22 -13.06 -9.20 -7.70
C GLU A 22 -13.07 -9.48 -6.20
N VAL A 23 -12.16 -8.87 -5.45
CA VAL A 23 -12.14 -8.94 -3.98
C VAL A 23 -13.52 -8.48 -3.49
N SER A 24 -14.25 -9.37 -2.81
CA SER A 24 -15.64 -9.07 -2.47
C SER A 24 -15.72 -7.90 -1.49
N VAL A 25 -16.80 -7.11 -1.56
CA VAL A 25 -17.05 -6.00 -0.62
C VAL A 25 -17.01 -6.47 0.85
N GLN A 26 -17.32 -7.75 1.10
CA GLN A 26 -17.28 -8.36 2.41
C GLN A 26 -15.84 -8.64 2.88
N ASP A 27 -14.93 -8.99 1.97
CA ASP A 27 -13.51 -9.16 2.26
C ASP A 27 -12.84 -7.80 2.53
N ALA A 28 -13.19 -6.78 1.74
CA ALA A 28 -12.73 -5.42 1.95
C ALA A 28 -13.18 -4.87 3.31
N ALA A 29 -14.45 -5.05 3.69
CA ALA A 29 -14.97 -4.63 5.00
C ALA A 29 -14.34 -5.41 6.17
N ARG A 30 -14.04 -6.71 5.98
CA ARG A 30 -13.35 -7.52 6.98
C ARG A 30 -11.90 -7.05 7.17
N LEU A 31 -11.19 -6.74 6.09
CA LEU A 31 -9.85 -6.17 6.16
C LEU A 31 -9.85 -4.75 6.77
N GLU A 32 -10.82 -3.90 6.44
CA GLU A 32 -10.99 -2.58 7.08
C GLU A 32 -11.23 -2.68 8.59
N ALA A 33 -12.08 -3.61 9.01
CA ALA A 33 -12.33 -3.89 10.44
C ALA A 33 -11.10 -4.46 11.14
N GLN A 34 -10.29 -5.26 10.44
CA GLN A 34 -8.99 -5.74 10.94
C GLN A 34 -7.95 -4.63 11.03
N MET A 35 -7.96 -3.65 10.11
CA MET A 35 -7.07 -2.48 10.17
C MET A 35 -7.47 -1.47 11.24
N SER A 36 -8.76 -1.37 11.56
CA SER A 36 -9.31 -0.48 12.59
C SER A 36 -8.93 -0.99 14.00
N GLY A 37 -7.67 -0.77 14.37
CA GLY A 37 -7.09 -1.21 15.64
C GLY A 37 -5.66 -1.75 15.54
N LEU A 38 -5.13 -1.92 14.32
CA LEU A 38 -3.74 -2.32 14.10
C LEU A 38 -2.82 -1.11 14.25
N THR A 39 -2.03 -1.08 15.31
CA THR A 39 -0.87 -0.21 15.38
C THR A 39 0.29 -0.89 14.68
N ILE A 40 0.80 -0.26 13.63
CA ILE A 40 1.88 -0.80 12.81
C ILE A 40 3.25 -0.28 13.26
N ARG A 41 4.29 -1.08 13.04
CA ARG A 41 5.69 -0.68 13.22
C ARG A 41 6.39 -0.68 11.87
N LEU A 42 6.99 0.46 11.52
CA LEU A 42 7.84 0.56 10.35
C LEU A 42 9.15 -0.21 10.57
N LEU A 43 9.77 -0.61 9.46
CA LEU A 43 11.06 -1.26 9.51
C LEU A 43 12.12 -0.28 10.06
N PRO A 44 13.02 -0.74 10.94
CA PRO A 44 14.08 0.10 11.46
C PRO A 44 15.03 0.58 10.35
N VAL A 45 15.56 1.78 10.52
CA VAL A 45 16.60 2.33 9.64
C VAL A 45 17.95 2.18 10.33
N ASP A 46 18.88 1.46 9.71
CA ASP A 46 20.27 1.42 10.17
C ASP A 46 20.96 2.75 9.86
N LEU A 47 21.47 3.41 10.89
CA LEU A 47 22.24 4.66 10.83
C LEU A 47 23.61 4.52 11.51
N SER A 48 24.03 3.29 11.84
CA SER A 48 25.24 3.02 12.61
C SER A 48 26.55 3.36 11.89
N THR A 49 26.53 3.40 10.56
CA THR A 49 27.70 3.70 9.71
C THR A 49 27.46 4.90 8.80
N SER A 50 28.53 5.58 8.40
CA SER A 50 28.44 6.69 7.44
C SER A 50 27.89 6.26 6.07
N ALA A 51 28.17 5.02 5.66
CA ALA A 51 27.59 4.42 4.46
C ALA A 51 26.08 4.21 4.59
N ALA A 52 25.62 3.67 5.72
CA ALA A 52 24.19 3.47 5.99
C ALA A 52 23.44 4.81 6.09
N GLN A 53 24.04 5.83 6.73
CA GLN A 53 23.49 7.18 6.77
C GLN A 53 23.37 7.79 5.36
N SER A 54 24.39 7.63 4.52
CA SER A 54 24.37 8.13 3.14
C SER A 54 23.32 7.40 2.29
N ALA A 55 23.13 6.10 2.51
CA ALA A 55 22.06 5.33 1.88
C ALA A 55 20.68 5.80 2.36
N ALA A 56 20.52 6.07 3.65
CA ALA A 56 19.27 6.56 4.22
C ALA A 56 18.86 7.91 3.60
N VAL A 57 19.81 8.85 3.45
CA VAL A 57 19.57 10.15 2.80
C VAL A 57 18.99 9.98 1.39
N ARG A 58 19.44 8.98 0.63
CA ARG A 58 18.97 8.72 -0.75
C ARG A 58 17.57 8.12 -0.81
N LEU A 59 17.16 7.41 0.23
CA LEU A 59 15.85 6.76 0.31
C LEU A 59 14.77 7.67 0.92
N ILE A 60 15.16 8.80 1.50
CA ILE A 60 14.22 9.81 1.95
C ILE A 60 13.75 10.62 0.72
N PRO A 61 12.45 10.66 0.41
CA PRO A 61 11.92 11.37 -0.75
C PRO A 61 11.79 12.87 -0.49
N ALA A 62 12.90 13.52 -0.13
CA ALA A 62 12.98 14.94 0.17
C ALA A 62 14.29 15.54 -0.37
N PRO A 63 14.39 16.87 -0.49
CA PRO A 63 15.65 17.52 -0.85
C PRO A 63 16.78 17.08 0.08
N GLU A 64 17.98 16.86 -0.49
CA GLU A 64 19.10 16.23 0.21
C GLU A 64 19.46 16.92 1.55
N ILE A 65 19.40 18.25 1.59
CA ILE A 65 19.64 19.04 2.81
C ILE A 65 18.64 18.69 3.92
N GLN A 66 17.36 18.55 3.58
CA GLN A 66 16.31 18.18 4.52
C GLN A 66 16.45 16.73 4.98
N ALA A 67 16.74 15.82 4.05
CA ALA A 67 16.99 14.41 4.35
C ALA A 67 18.19 14.23 5.30
N ARG A 68 19.31 14.92 5.04
CA ARG A 68 20.48 14.94 5.93
C ARG A 68 20.13 15.47 7.31
N LYS A 69 19.35 16.54 7.39
CA LYS A 69 18.89 17.08 8.67
C LYS A 69 18.10 16.04 9.47
N TRP A 70 17.15 15.34 8.87
CA TRP A 70 16.39 14.31 9.57
C TRP A 70 17.25 13.12 10.01
N VAL A 71 18.25 12.72 9.21
CA VAL A 71 19.22 11.69 9.64
C VAL A 71 20.01 12.14 10.86
N ILE A 72 20.48 13.39 10.89
CA ILE A 72 21.18 13.97 12.05
C ILE A 72 20.25 14.04 13.27
N ASP A 73 19.01 14.47 13.08
CA ASP A 73 18.01 14.54 14.15
C ASP A 73 17.65 13.13 14.66
N ALA A 74 17.65 12.11 13.81
CA ALA A 74 17.41 10.73 14.19
C ALA A 74 18.55 10.13 15.01
N LEU A 75 19.80 10.37 14.60
CA LEU A 75 20.99 9.98 15.38
C LEU A 75 21.00 10.62 16.77
N ALA A 76 20.48 11.85 16.88
CA ALA A 76 20.35 12.55 18.15
C ALA A 76 19.07 12.21 18.94
N GLY A 77 18.24 11.26 18.47
CA GLY A 77 16.99 10.85 19.12
C GLY A 77 15.87 11.89 19.09
N ARG A 78 15.98 12.93 18.26
CA ARG A 78 14.98 14.00 18.11
C ARG A 78 13.91 13.69 17.06
N GLN A 79 14.16 12.71 16.19
CA GLN A 79 13.27 12.32 15.09
C GLN A 79 13.28 10.80 14.95
N ASN A 80 12.13 10.18 14.67
CA ASN A 80 12.11 8.78 14.25
C ASN A 80 12.08 8.70 12.72
N LEU A 81 12.81 7.74 12.19
CA LEU A 81 12.80 7.38 10.77
C LEU A 81 12.38 5.92 10.64
N GLY A 82 11.46 5.66 9.72
CA GLY A 82 11.01 4.32 9.41
C GLY A 82 11.20 4.02 7.93
N ARG A 83 11.68 2.82 7.62
CA ARG A 83 11.68 2.32 6.25
C ARG A 83 10.29 1.75 5.95
N ILE A 84 9.79 2.12 4.79
CA ILE A 84 8.56 1.59 4.20
C ILE A 84 8.99 0.90 2.91
N VAL A 85 8.61 -0.37 2.78
CA VAL A 85 8.72 -1.08 1.50
C VAL A 85 7.32 -1.23 0.96
N VAL A 86 7.11 -0.84 -0.29
CA VAL A 86 5.80 -0.83 -0.93
C VAL A 86 5.88 -1.53 -2.29
N TRP A 87 4.85 -2.29 -2.63
CA TRP A 87 4.72 -2.93 -3.94
C TRP A 87 3.25 -3.17 -4.30
N ASP A 88 3.04 -3.44 -5.58
CA ASP A 88 1.79 -3.98 -6.11
C ASP A 88 1.76 -5.50 -5.88
N ASN A 89 0.79 -5.97 -5.10
CA ASN A 89 0.67 -7.37 -4.72
C ASN A 89 -0.30 -8.20 -5.58
N VAL A 90 -0.90 -7.62 -6.62
CA VAL A 90 -1.91 -8.30 -7.45
C VAL A 90 -1.55 -8.23 -8.93
N ARG A 91 -1.53 -7.04 -9.53
CA ARG A 91 -1.28 -6.86 -10.96
C ARG A 91 -0.74 -5.47 -11.24
N GLN A 92 0.52 -5.39 -11.66
CA GLN A 92 1.11 -4.14 -12.11
C GLN A 92 0.44 -3.63 -13.40
N ASP A 93 -0.46 -2.69 -13.25
CA ASP A 93 -1.20 -2.03 -14.34
C ASP A 93 -1.10 -0.50 -14.32
N GLY A 94 -0.26 0.06 -13.45
CA GLY A 94 0.06 1.48 -13.42
C GLY A 94 -0.50 2.22 -12.22
N ASP A 95 -0.98 1.50 -11.20
CA ASP A 95 -1.42 2.05 -9.93
C ASP A 95 -0.42 3.05 -9.31
N VAL A 96 -0.96 4.10 -8.71
CA VAL A 96 -0.16 5.14 -8.03
C VAL A 96 -0.77 5.44 -6.67
N VAL A 97 0.09 5.52 -5.66
CA VAL A 97 -0.29 5.92 -4.29
C VAL A 97 0.53 7.11 -3.82
N SER A 98 -0.05 7.90 -2.93
CA SER A 98 0.66 8.89 -2.13
C SER A 98 0.85 8.35 -0.71
N ILE A 99 2.06 8.44 -0.20
CA ILE A 99 2.40 8.08 1.17
C ILE A 99 2.83 9.34 1.92
N ALA A 100 2.17 9.63 3.04
CA ALA A 100 2.45 10.81 3.85
C ALA A 100 2.62 10.50 5.34
N SER A 101 3.62 11.12 5.96
CA SER A 101 3.82 11.12 7.42
C SER A 101 4.68 12.30 7.86
N ALA A 102 4.46 12.80 9.09
CA ALA A 102 5.21 13.92 9.68
C ALA A 102 5.37 15.16 8.78
N GLY A 103 4.38 15.46 7.92
CA GLY A 103 4.43 16.58 6.98
C GLY A 103 5.23 16.35 5.70
N LEU A 104 5.85 15.17 5.53
CA LEU A 104 6.41 14.73 4.25
C LEU A 104 5.38 13.90 3.49
N SER A 105 5.23 14.16 2.19
CA SER A 105 4.42 13.34 1.28
C SER A 105 5.23 13.01 0.03
N THR A 106 5.03 11.80 -0.49
CA THR A 106 5.63 11.35 -1.74
C THR A 106 4.62 10.53 -2.53
N THR A 107 4.77 10.55 -3.86
CA THR A 107 3.94 9.77 -4.78
C THR A 107 4.78 8.65 -5.37
N ILE A 108 4.24 7.43 -5.38
CA ILE A 108 4.92 6.21 -5.79
C ILE A 108 4.06 5.49 -6.82
N THR A 109 4.63 5.27 -8.00
CA THR A 109 4.05 4.34 -8.97
C THR A 109 4.33 2.93 -8.49
N LEU A 110 3.27 2.15 -8.29
CA LEU A 110 3.37 0.79 -7.80
C LEU A 110 3.89 -0.13 -8.91
N THR A 111 4.75 -1.04 -8.49
CA THR A 111 5.31 -2.10 -9.33
C THR A 111 5.27 -3.39 -8.55
N ASN A 112 5.29 -4.54 -9.23
CA ASN A 112 5.44 -5.81 -8.51
C ASN A 112 6.82 -5.95 -7.83
N ALA A 113 7.81 -5.16 -8.26
CA ALA A 113 9.09 -5.05 -7.57
C ALA A 113 8.97 -4.19 -6.30
N PRO A 114 9.46 -4.65 -5.13
CA PRO A 114 9.46 -3.86 -3.90
C PRO A 114 10.29 -2.58 -3.99
N GLN A 115 9.69 -1.45 -3.63
CA GLN A 115 10.34 -0.14 -3.59
C GLN A 115 10.50 0.32 -2.14
N SER A 116 11.70 0.76 -1.77
CA SER A 116 12.01 1.24 -0.42
C SER A 116 12.03 2.76 -0.37
N ILE A 117 11.32 3.34 0.60
CA ILE A 117 11.47 4.74 0.99
C ILE A 117 11.68 4.85 2.51
N ILE A 118 12.21 5.97 2.97
CA ILE A 118 12.33 6.29 4.39
C ILE A 118 11.52 7.54 4.68
N MET A 119 10.63 7.44 5.67
CA MET A 119 9.78 8.54 6.08
C MET A 119 10.06 8.93 7.55
N PRO A 120 10.06 10.23 7.87
CA PRO A 120 9.97 10.67 9.25
C PRO A 120 8.59 10.36 9.81
N TYR A 121 8.52 9.99 11.09
CA TYR A 121 7.25 9.80 11.78
C TYR A 121 7.28 10.21 13.26
N PRO A 122 6.19 10.77 13.79
CA PRO A 122 6.04 10.99 15.23
C PRO A 122 5.62 9.67 15.91
N LYS A 123 6.06 9.45 17.16
CA LYS A 123 5.56 8.32 17.96
C LYS A 123 4.06 8.49 18.20
N GLY A 124 3.27 7.43 18.00
CA GLY A 124 1.81 7.53 18.02
C GLY A 124 1.21 8.29 16.84
N GLY A 125 2.01 8.57 15.80
CA GLY A 125 1.60 9.26 14.59
C GLY A 125 0.75 8.42 13.66
N MET A 126 0.51 8.95 12.46
CA MET A 126 -0.19 8.24 11.39
C MET A 126 0.69 8.15 10.15
N LEU A 127 0.59 7.03 9.45
CA LEU A 127 0.98 6.91 8.06
C LEU A 127 -0.29 6.98 7.22
N ALA A 128 -0.39 7.98 6.37
CA ALA A 128 -1.49 8.09 5.40
C ALA A 128 -1.04 7.47 4.08
N VAL A 129 -1.86 6.56 3.56
CA VAL A 129 -1.74 6.02 2.20
C VAL A 129 -2.97 6.46 1.44
N THR A 130 -2.79 7.20 0.35
CA THR A 130 -3.88 7.73 -0.47
C THR A 130 -3.79 7.18 -1.88
N GLY A 131 -4.88 6.66 -2.42
CA GLY A 131 -4.96 6.26 -3.82
C GLY A 131 -4.90 7.48 -4.73
N VAL A 132 -3.99 7.50 -5.70
CA VAL A 132 -3.80 8.65 -6.61
C VAL A 132 -4.31 8.32 -8.00
N HIS A 133 -3.96 7.15 -8.53
CA HIS A 133 -4.37 6.70 -9.85
C HIS A 133 -4.58 5.19 -9.86
N ASP A 134 -5.68 4.74 -10.45
CA ASP A 134 -6.03 3.32 -10.67
C ASP A 134 -5.65 2.93 -12.12
N GLY A 135 -4.73 1.98 -12.24
CA GLY A 135 -4.32 1.41 -13.53
C GLY A 135 -5.36 0.44 -14.11
N GLY A 136 -6.30 -0.02 -13.28
CA GLY A 136 -7.51 -0.73 -13.64
C GLY A 136 -7.94 -1.74 -12.57
N GLY A 137 -9.20 -1.71 -12.16
CA GLY A 137 -9.75 -2.73 -11.24
C GLY A 137 -9.47 -2.48 -9.76
N GLY A 138 -8.95 -1.30 -9.42
CA GLY A 138 -8.70 -0.83 -8.07
C GLY A 138 -7.22 -0.85 -7.72
N ILE A 139 -6.82 0.08 -6.85
CA ILE A 139 -5.42 0.24 -6.46
C ILE A 139 -5.03 -0.86 -5.48
N THR A 140 -4.07 -1.69 -5.87
CA THR A 140 -3.59 -2.80 -5.04
C THR A 140 -2.21 -2.53 -4.47
N VAL A 141 -2.12 -2.47 -3.14
CA VAL A 141 -0.90 -2.08 -2.46
C VAL A 141 -0.65 -2.97 -1.24
N ALA A 142 0.60 -3.37 -1.08
CA ALA A 142 1.10 -4.00 0.14
C ALA A 142 2.29 -3.23 0.70
N LEU A 143 2.40 -3.27 2.03
CA LEU A 143 3.49 -2.67 2.79
C LEU A 143 4.26 -3.74 3.54
N GLU A 144 5.59 -3.63 3.59
CA GLU A 144 6.39 -4.44 4.51
C GLU A 144 6.48 -3.72 5.85
N LEU A 145 6.04 -4.39 6.91
CA LEU A 145 6.14 -3.93 8.28
C LEU A 145 7.14 -4.77 9.07
N ALA A 146 7.51 -4.32 10.26
CA ALA A 146 8.34 -5.12 11.17
C ALA A 146 7.68 -6.48 11.56
N THR A 147 6.35 -6.59 11.43
CA THR A 147 5.57 -7.81 11.66
C THR A 147 5.37 -8.67 10.42
N GLY A 148 5.88 -8.23 9.26
CA GLY A 148 5.72 -8.87 7.96
C GLY A 148 4.84 -8.09 6.97
N PRO A 149 4.52 -8.69 5.82
CA PRO A 149 3.69 -8.07 4.79
C PRO A 149 2.28 -7.73 5.28
N LEU A 150 1.84 -6.50 5.03
CA LEU A 150 0.48 -6.03 5.22
C LEU A 150 -0.13 -5.64 3.86
N PRO A 151 -0.92 -6.52 3.22
CA PRO A 151 -1.73 -6.12 2.08
C PRO A 151 -2.85 -5.19 2.56
N LEU A 152 -3.06 -4.08 1.86
CA LEU A 152 -4.22 -3.23 2.10
C LEU A 152 -5.40 -3.74 1.27
N PRO A 153 -6.66 -3.52 1.72
CA PRO A 153 -7.81 -3.67 0.84
C PRO A 153 -7.60 -2.86 -0.45
N PRO A 154 -8.11 -3.33 -1.60
CA PRO A 154 -8.11 -2.53 -2.82
C PRO A 154 -8.69 -1.14 -2.56
N MET A 155 -7.95 -0.11 -2.97
CA MET A 155 -8.29 1.29 -2.71
C MET A 155 -8.84 1.95 -3.97
N LYS A 156 -9.68 2.97 -3.80
CA LYS A 156 -10.09 3.85 -4.91
C LYS A 156 -9.21 5.09 -5.00
N GLU A 157 -9.23 5.74 -6.17
CA GLU A 157 -8.64 7.08 -6.31
C GLU A 157 -9.26 8.06 -5.30
N GLY A 158 -8.42 8.84 -4.62
CA GLY A 158 -8.79 9.77 -3.55
C GLY A 158 -9.05 9.12 -2.18
N GLU A 159 -9.19 7.80 -2.12
CA GLU A 159 -9.39 7.08 -0.86
C GLU A 159 -8.13 7.14 -0.01
N THR A 160 -8.27 7.46 1.27
CA THR A 160 -7.14 7.53 2.21
C THR A 160 -7.30 6.52 3.33
N ARG A 161 -6.26 5.71 3.52
CA ARG A 161 -6.10 4.79 4.65
C ARG A 161 -5.11 5.36 5.65
N LEU A 162 -5.54 5.47 6.89
CA LEU A 162 -4.73 5.94 8.01
C LEU A 162 -4.27 4.74 8.83
N LEU A 163 -2.96 4.56 8.92
CA LEU A 163 -2.33 3.47 9.66
C LEU A 163 -1.63 4.06 10.89
N PRO A 164 -2.12 3.79 12.12
CA PRO A 164 -1.50 4.25 13.35
C PRO A 164 -0.09 3.68 13.54
N LEU A 165 0.88 4.53 13.86
CA LEU A 165 2.28 4.16 14.05
C LEU A 165 2.62 4.03 15.53
N PHE A 166 3.33 2.94 15.89
CA PHE A 166 3.84 2.70 17.24
C PHE A 166 5.25 3.25 17.44
#